data_AF-A0A5B7YGG0-F1
#
_entry.id   AF-A0A5B7YGG0-F1
#
_cell.length_a   1.000
_cell.length_b   1.000
_cell.length_c   1.000
_cell.angle_alpha   90.00
_cell.angle_beta   90.00
_cell.angle_gamma   90.00
#
_symmetry.space_group_name_H-M   'P 1'
#
loop_
_entity.id
_entity.type
_entity.pdbx_description
1 polymer ?
#
loop_
_entity_poly.entity_id
_entity_poly.type
_entity_poly.pdbx_seq_one_letter_code
_entity_poly.pdbx_strand_id
1 'polypeptide(L)'
;MFLLVKLVFGLISAYLVYGAISRRCNKYLAFAVVALWLRFFLSAFHDITYEPLIAGFSINALSSIGIAGMGLLLLPRNFLTLQKLGLIYLFFASIILSGVLNGAVVGLINVMVKWMFFLTVTGAIFMAVRKVGKDEVLRKLLVAFFLPVSLQIMSILLGEAKATEADGSTSYIGGYNHEAAFSMIIASFTLVVGLISAGYIRFRTFLFGLGCILLVIANYRTSVLAILPLAAIFAFNSMEARIAPRYKAVFLIAAFFGMGLAFLLLSYSMQDRFADVFVFLGSLDELMKAPMYYSEAEKDIFSARVYIWSQYIYTYWQGDWIHQLVGWGPESWSGRFPKYAHNTYVSFLFEYGAFGLLCFLLAVTGFLKQSLRIKNRRYSLMLCSSMVGFLIMCFATMPLWNIEGLILYAILIGNTLAPVRLLSADETHVPAFLSRFVRV
;
A
#
# COMPACT_ATOMS: atom_id res chain seq x y z
N MET A 1 -3.79 -31.46 -3.59
CA MET A 1 -4.46 -31.39 -2.27
C MET A 1 -4.79 -29.95 -1.87
N PHE A 2 -3.84 -29.01 -1.95
CA PHE A 2 -4.05 -27.62 -1.54
C PHE A 2 -5.14 -26.84 -2.34
N LEU A 3 -5.39 -27.19 -3.61
CA LEU A 3 -6.50 -26.60 -4.38
C LEU A 3 -7.87 -26.85 -3.74
N LEU A 4 -8.11 -28.04 -3.18
CA LEU A 4 -9.36 -28.36 -2.49
C LEU A 4 -9.52 -27.51 -1.22
N VAL A 5 -8.42 -27.24 -0.51
CA VAL A 5 -8.39 -26.31 0.63
C VAL A 5 -8.76 -24.90 0.18
N LYS A 6 -8.19 -24.41 -0.92
CA LYS A 6 -8.56 -23.10 -1.51
C LYS A 6 -10.05 -23.02 -1.81
N LEU A 7 -10.66 -24.06 -2.38
CA LEU A 7 -12.09 -24.10 -2.68
C LEU A 7 -12.95 -24.06 -1.41
N VAL A 8 -12.65 -24.91 -0.42
CA VAL A 8 -13.41 -24.97 0.84
C VAL A 8 -13.34 -23.64 1.59
N PHE A 9 -12.14 -23.09 1.79
CA PHE A 9 -11.99 -21.79 2.46
C PHE A 9 -12.54 -20.63 1.62
N GLY A 10 -12.50 -20.75 0.29
CA GLY A 10 -13.18 -19.85 -0.63
C GLY A 10 -14.69 -19.78 -0.36
N LEU A 11 -15.37 -20.93 -0.29
CA LEU A 11 -16.81 -21.00 0.00
C LEU A 11 -17.15 -20.47 1.40
N ILE A 12 -16.36 -20.83 2.42
CA ILE A 12 -16.54 -20.30 3.77
C ILE A 12 -16.38 -18.78 3.78
N SER A 13 -15.35 -18.25 3.09
CA SER A 13 -15.13 -16.81 3.00
C SER A 13 -16.29 -16.09 2.31
N ALA A 14 -16.86 -16.67 1.24
CA ALA A 14 -18.02 -16.13 0.55
C ALA A 14 -19.24 -16.04 1.47
N TYR A 15 -19.49 -17.11 2.25
CA TYR A 15 -20.57 -17.13 3.24
C TYR A 15 -20.39 -16.05 4.33
N LEU A 16 -19.17 -15.87 4.84
CA LEU A 16 -18.88 -14.83 5.82
C LEU A 16 -19.07 -13.42 5.25
N VAL A 17 -18.64 -13.19 4.00
CA VAL A 17 -18.84 -11.91 3.30
C VAL A 17 -20.32 -11.62 3.11
N TYR A 18 -21.10 -12.60 2.67
CA TYR A 18 -22.56 -12.49 2.57
C TYR A 18 -23.18 -12.11 3.93
N GLY A 19 -22.81 -12.81 5.01
CA GLY A 19 -23.28 -12.49 6.35
C GLY A 19 -22.91 -11.08 6.82
N ALA A 20 -21.72 -10.58 6.48
CA ALA A 20 -21.25 -9.24 6.84
C ALA A 20 -22.00 -8.12 6.11
N ILE A 21 -22.40 -8.38 4.86
CA ILE A 21 -23.15 -7.44 4.02
C ILE A 21 -24.63 -7.41 4.42
N SER A 22 -25.21 -8.56 4.76
CA SER A 22 -26.64 -8.66 5.10
C SER A 22 -27.01 -8.01 6.44
N ARG A 23 -26.04 -7.72 7.33
CA ARG A 23 -26.32 -7.21 8.69
C ARG A 23 -25.76 -5.81 8.88
N ARG A 24 -26.57 -4.75 9.07
CA ARG A 24 -26.11 -3.37 9.36
C ARG A 24 -24.98 -2.89 8.42
N CYS A 25 -25.11 -3.11 7.13
CA CYS A 25 -24.11 -2.70 6.14
C CYS A 25 -24.69 -1.61 5.24
N ASN A 26 -23.97 -0.52 5.04
CA ASN A 26 -24.35 0.44 4.02
C ASN A 26 -23.77 0.02 2.65
N LYS A 27 -24.28 0.60 1.57
CA LYS A 27 -23.82 0.28 0.21
C LYS A 27 -22.31 0.46 -0.02
N TYR A 28 -21.71 1.47 0.62
CA TYR A 28 -20.27 1.77 0.47
C TYR A 28 -19.40 0.72 1.17
N LEU A 29 -19.82 0.27 2.36
CA LEU A 29 -19.15 -0.75 3.15
C LEU A 29 -19.31 -2.12 2.48
N ALA A 30 -20.50 -2.42 1.98
CA ALA A 30 -20.74 -3.63 1.20
C ALA A 30 -19.82 -3.67 -0.02
N PHE A 31 -19.78 -2.58 -0.80
CA PHE A 31 -18.88 -2.45 -1.94
C PHE A 31 -17.41 -2.66 -1.55
N ALA A 32 -16.92 -1.98 -0.49
CA ALA A 32 -15.53 -2.10 -0.06
C ALA A 32 -15.17 -3.53 0.37
N VAL A 33 -16.03 -4.21 1.14
CA VAL A 33 -15.81 -5.60 1.56
C VAL A 33 -15.79 -6.53 0.36
N VAL A 34 -16.74 -6.42 -0.58
CA VAL A 34 -16.79 -7.25 -1.79
C VAL A 34 -15.60 -6.98 -2.69
N ALA A 35 -15.22 -5.72 -2.91
CA ALA A 35 -14.10 -5.36 -3.77
C ALA A 35 -12.78 -5.96 -3.27
N LEU A 36 -12.50 -5.85 -1.97
CA LEU A 36 -11.31 -6.43 -1.35
C LEU A 36 -11.35 -7.96 -1.38
N TRP A 37 -12.48 -8.56 -0.97
CA TRP A 37 -12.63 -10.01 -0.95
C TRP A 37 -12.48 -10.61 -2.35
N LEU A 38 -13.17 -10.06 -3.35
CA LEU A 38 -13.12 -10.55 -4.72
C LEU A 38 -11.70 -10.48 -5.27
N ARG A 39 -10.97 -9.39 -5.00
CA ARG A 39 -9.57 -9.27 -5.40
C ARG A 39 -8.71 -10.35 -4.74
N PHE A 40 -8.83 -10.56 -3.42
CA PHE A 40 -8.05 -11.57 -2.71
C PHE A 40 -8.41 -12.99 -3.11
N PHE A 41 -9.68 -13.25 -3.41
CA PHE A 41 -10.19 -14.52 -3.91
C PHE A 41 -9.59 -14.84 -5.27
N LEU A 42 -9.68 -13.91 -6.24
CA LEU A 42 -9.14 -14.13 -7.58
C LEU A 42 -7.61 -14.32 -7.55
N SER A 43 -6.89 -13.54 -6.74
CA SER A 43 -5.43 -13.69 -6.57
C SER A 43 -5.02 -15.04 -5.94
N ALA A 44 -5.90 -15.71 -5.19
CA ALA A 44 -5.62 -17.05 -4.64
C ALA A 44 -5.66 -18.15 -5.73
N PHE A 45 -6.46 -17.95 -6.79
CA PHE A 45 -6.60 -18.87 -7.93
C PHE A 45 -5.83 -18.37 -9.16
N HIS A 46 -4.60 -17.89 -8.94
CA HIS A 46 -3.77 -17.27 -9.99
C HIS A 46 -3.56 -18.14 -11.24
N ASP A 47 -3.45 -19.47 -11.08
CA ASP A 47 -3.31 -20.42 -12.19
C ASP A 47 -4.44 -20.30 -13.23
N ILE A 48 -5.64 -19.92 -12.79
CA ILE A 48 -6.83 -19.80 -13.65
C ILE A 48 -7.11 -18.33 -13.96
N THR A 49 -6.93 -17.44 -12.98
CA THR A 49 -7.41 -16.06 -13.07
C THR A 49 -6.42 -15.11 -13.73
N TYR A 50 -5.15 -15.52 -13.90
CA TYR A 50 -4.11 -14.68 -14.50
C TYR A 50 -3.93 -14.97 -15.99
N GLU A 51 -4.43 -16.10 -16.49
CA GLU A 51 -4.43 -16.39 -17.91
C GLU A 51 -5.28 -15.36 -18.68
N PRO A 52 -4.78 -14.84 -19.82
CA PRO A 52 -5.55 -13.94 -20.67
C PRO A 52 -6.82 -14.62 -21.22
N LEU A 53 -7.98 -13.97 -21.09
CA LEU A 53 -9.26 -14.55 -21.51
C LEU A 53 -9.96 -13.73 -22.61
N ILE A 54 -10.17 -12.42 -22.40
CA ILE A 54 -10.87 -11.54 -23.37
C ILE A 54 -9.96 -10.36 -23.71
N ALA A 55 -9.70 -10.15 -25.01
CA ALA A 55 -8.92 -9.02 -25.51
C ALA A 55 -7.53 -8.87 -24.83
N GLY A 56 -6.92 -10.00 -24.44
CA GLY A 56 -5.64 -10.00 -23.73
C GLY A 56 -5.73 -9.70 -22.22
N PHE A 57 -6.91 -9.42 -21.68
CA PHE A 57 -7.12 -9.22 -20.25
C PHE A 57 -7.47 -10.53 -19.54
N SER A 58 -6.86 -10.73 -18.38
CA SER A 58 -7.17 -11.84 -17.49
C SER A 58 -8.45 -11.60 -16.68
N ILE A 59 -9.03 -12.65 -16.10
CA ILE A 59 -10.21 -12.54 -15.22
C ILE A 59 -9.92 -11.57 -14.07
N ASN A 60 -8.71 -11.65 -13.52
CA ASN A 60 -8.28 -10.78 -12.44
C ASN A 60 -8.24 -9.29 -12.87
N ALA A 61 -7.77 -9.01 -14.09
CA ALA A 61 -7.75 -7.65 -14.65
C ALA A 61 -9.16 -7.13 -14.92
N LEU A 62 -10.02 -7.94 -15.55
CA LEU A 62 -11.41 -7.58 -15.84
C LEU A 62 -12.21 -7.29 -14.57
N SER A 63 -12.00 -8.09 -13.52
CA SER A 63 -12.61 -7.85 -12.20
C SER A 63 -12.18 -6.51 -11.61
N SER A 64 -10.89 -6.16 -11.69
CA SER A 64 -10.39 -4.86 -11.23
C SER A 64 -10.98 -3.68 -12.02
N ILE A 65 -11.14 -3.81 -13.34
CA ILE A 65 -11.82 -2.81 -14.18
C ILE A 65 -13.29 -2.67 -13.76
N GLY A 66 -13.99 -3.80 -13.56
CA GLY A 66 -15.38 -3.80 -13.12
C GLY A 66 -15.59 -3.16 -11.76
N ILE A 67 -14.70 -3.44 -10.79
CA ILE A 67 -14.72 -2.81 -9.46
C ILE A 67 -14.49 -1.30 -9.59
N ALA A 68 -13.50 -0.87 -10.37
CA ALA A 68 -13.22 0.55 -10.59
C ALA A 68 -14.42 1.26 -11.26
N GLY A 69 -15.00 0.68 -12.30
CA GLY A 69 -16.16 1.25 -13.00
C GLY A 69 -17.39 1.35 -12.09
N MET A 70 -17.77 0.25 -11.43
CA MET A 70 -18.92 0.23 -10.52
C MET A 70 -18.71 1.15 -9.31
N GLY A 71 -17.49 1.22 -8.79
CA GLY A 71 -17.13 2.11 -7.70
C GLY A 71 -17.31 3.58 -8.06
N LEU A 72 -16.87 4.00 -9.25
CA LEU A 72 -17.03 5.38 -9.71
C LEU A 72 -18.51 5.78 -9.83
N LEU A 73 -19.36 4.86 -10.30
CA LEU A 73 -20.81 5.08 -10.38
C LEU A 73 -21.48 5.13 -8.99
N LEU A 74 -20.95 4.38 -8.03
CA LEU A 74 -21.51 4.28 -6.68
C LEU A 74 -21.17 5.49 -5.80
N LEU A 75 -20.02 6.14 -6.04
CA LEU A 75 -19.52 7.25 -5.23
C LEU A 75 -20.26 8.57 -5.51
N PRO A 76 -20.58 9.35 -4.46
CA PRO A 76 -21.23 10.65 -4.65
C PRO A 76 -20.25 11.68 -5.22
N ARG A 77 -20.76 12.58 -6.08
CA ARG A 77 -19.98 13.68 -6.66
C ARG A 77 -19.25 14.52 -5.60
N ASN A 78 -19.86 14.75 -4.45
CA ASN A 78 -19.26 15.54 -3.36
C ASN A 78 -17.94 14.94 -2.82
N PHE A 79 -17.77 13.62 -2.91
CA PHE A 79 -16.48 12.99 -2.59
C PHE A 79 -15.46 13.27 -3.70
N LEU A 80 -15.87 13.12 -4.97
CA LEU A 80 -15.01 13.33 -6.13
C LEU A 80 -14.59 14.81 -6.30
N THR A 81 -15.33 15.76 -5.73
CA THR A 81 -14.97 17.18 -5.74
C THR A 81 -14.24 17.63 -4.48
N LEU A 82 -13.83 16.70 -3.62
CA LEU A 82 -13.13 17.04 -2.37
C LEU A 82 -11.77 17.69 -2.69
N GLN A 83 -11.57 18.93 -2.24
CA GLN A 83 -10.33 19.70 -2.47
C GLN A 83 -9.07 18.95 -2.01
N LYS A 84 -9.17 18.12 -0.96
CA LYS A 84 -8.06 17.30 -0.46
C LYS A 84 -7.58 16.23 -1.45
N LEU A 85 -8.40 15.86 -2.43
CA LEU A 85 -8.02 14.95 -3.52
C LEU A 85 -7.39 15.69 -4.72
N GLY A 86 -7.37 17.03 -4.71
CA GLY A 86 -6.87 17.84 -5.84
C GLY A 86 -5.44 17.46 -6.27
N LEU A 87 -4.54 17.21 -5.31
CA LEU A 87 -3.16 16.77 -5.61
C LEU A 87 -3.09 15.35 -6.18
N ILE A 88 -4.03 14.47 -5.81
CA ILE A 88 -4.15 13.14 -6.43
C ILE A 88 -4.67 13.26 -7.86
N TYR A 89 -5.61 14.17 -8.13
CA TYR A 89 -6.06 14.42 -9.50
C TYR A 89 -4.96 15.05 -10.37
N LEU A 90 -4.14 15.93 -9.80
CA LEU A 90 -2.97 16.46 -10.50
C LEU A 90 -1.96 15.35 -10.80
N PHE A 91 -1.77 14.41 -9.87
CA PHE A 91 -0.97 13.23 -10.11
C PHE A 91 -1.57 12.34 -11.23
N PHE A 92 -2.88 12.14 -11.30
CA PHE A 92 -3.52 11.43 -12.41
C PHE A 92 -3.33 12.16 -13.74
N ALA A 93 -3.44 13.49 -13.74
CA ALA A 93 -3.16 14.29 -14.92
C ALA A 93 -1.71 14.11 -15.39
N SER A 94 -0.74 14.00 -14.47
CA SER A 94 0.66 13.71 -14.84
C SER A 94 0.84 12.35 -15.50
N ILE A 95 0.15 11.31 -15.01
CA ILE A 95 0.18 9.97 -15.62
C ILE A 95 -0.40 10.01 -17.04
N ILE A 96 -1.55 10.69 -17.21
CA ILE A 96 -2.20 10.85 -18.52
C ILE A 96 -1.31 11.62 -19.48
N LEU A 97 -0.77 12.76 -19.05
CA LEU A 97 0.11 13.59 -19.87
C LEU A 97 1.34 12.79 -20.32
N SER A 98 1.95 12.05 -19.40
CA SER A 98 3.09 11.19 -19.69
C SER A 98 2.74 10.08 -20.69
N GLY A 99 1.62 9.39 -20.49
CA GLY A 99 1.18 8.31 -21.38
C GLY A 99 0.85 8.80 -22.79
N VAL A 100 0.20 9.96 -22.92
CA VAL A 100 -0.18 10.53 -24.21
C VAL A 100 1.04 11.04 -24.97
N LEU A 101 1.93 11.80 -24.31
CA LEU A 101 3.11 12.37 -24.97
C LEU A 101 4.09 11.29 -25.45
N ASN A 102 4.20 10.17 -24.72
CA ASN A 102 5.09 9.07 -25.06
C ASN A 102 4.41 7.95 -25.89
N GLY A 103 3.14 8.11 -26.28
CA GLY A 103 2.39 7.08 -27.02
C GLY A 103 2.15 5.76 -26.25
N ALA A 104 2.31 5.77 -24.92
CA ALA A 104 2.25 4.59 -24.06
C ALA A 104 0.81 4.24 -23.65
N VAL A 105 -0.08 4.01 -24.63
CA VAL A 105 -1.53 3.84 -24.41
C VAL A 105 -1.85 2.61 -23.54
N VAL A 106 -1.19 1.48 -23.79
CA VAL A 106 -1.45 0.22 -23.05
C VAL A 106 -1.04 0.37 -21.57
N GLY A 107 0.15 0.91 -21.33
CA GLY A 107 0.64 1.19 -19.98
C GLY A 107 -0.25 2.21 -19.25
N LEU A 108 -0.68 3.26 -19.95
CA LEU A 108 -1.59 4.26 -19.42
C LEU A 108 -2.90 3.66 -18.93
N ILE A 109 -3.55 2.82 -19.74
CA ILE A 109 -4.81 2.17 -19.35
C ILE A 109 -4.59 1.31 -18.10
N ASN A 110 -3.53 0.50 -18.08
CA ASN A 110 -3.22 -0.38 -16.96
C ASN A 110 -3.04 0.40 -15.64
N VAL A 111 -2.19 1.43 -15.67
CA VAL A 111 -1.92 2.27 -14.49
C VAL A 111 -3.16 3.06 -14.06
N MET A 112 -3.92 3.61 -15.00
CA MET A 112 -5.15 4.36 -14.68
C MET A 112 -6.21 3.47 -14.04
N VAL A 113 -6.40 2.22 -14.49
CA VAL A 113 -7.33 1.27 -13.86
C VAL A 113 -6.94 1.02 -12.41
N LYS A 114 -5.64 0.80 -12.13
CA LYS A 114 -5.13 0.61 -10.76
C LYS A 114 -5.42 1.84 -9.87
N TRP A 115 -5.17 3.05 -10.37
CA TRP A 115 -5.42 4.28 -9.63
C TRP A 115 -6.91 4.62 -9.45
N MET A 116 -7.76 4.27 -10.43
CA MET A 116 -9.21 4.34 -10.29
C MET A 116 -9.74 3.34 -9.26
N PHE A 117 -9.17 2.13 -9.23
CA PHE A 117 -9.46 1.15 -8.17
C PHE A 117 -9.10 1.73 -6.79
N PHE A 118 -7.91 2.32 -6.64
CA PHE A 118 -7.53 3.02 -5.41
C PHE A 118 -8.52 4.11 -5.00
N LEU A 119 -8.90 4.99 -5.95
CA LEU A 119 -9.81 6.10 -5.67
C LEU A 119 -11.18 5.59 -5.21
N THR A 120 -11.70 4.55 -5.84
CA THR A 120 -13.01 4.00 -5.54
C THR A 120 -13.07 3.31 -4.19
N VAL A 121 -12.07 2.49 -3.86
CA VAL A 121 -11.94 1.87 -2.52
C VAL A 121 -11.75 2.94 -1.44
N THR A 122 -10.90 3.94 -1.69
CA THR A 122 -10.68 5.07 -0.78
C THR A 122 -12.00 5.81 -0.49
N GLY A 123 -12.75 6.13 -1.53
CA GLY A 123 -14.05 6.79 -1.41
C GLY A 123 -15.09 5.94 -0.69
N ALA A 124 -15.11 4.64 -0.97
CA ALA A 124 -16.04 3.73 -0.31
C ALA A 124 -15.75 3.63 1.20
N ILE A 125 -14.47 3.52 1.59
CA ILE A 125 -14.05 3.53 3.00
C ILE A 125 -14.37 4.88 3.65
N PHE A 126 -14.04 5.99 3.00
CA PHE A 126 -14.37 7.33 3.48
C PHE A 126 -15.86 7.49 3.78
N MET A 127 -16.72 7.11 2.83
CA MET A 127 -18.18 7.20 2.98
C MET A 127 -18.72 6.21 4.01
N ALA A 128 -18.15 5.01 4.09
CA ALA A 128 -18.53 4.00 5.06
C ALA A 128 -18.24 4.45 6.50
N VAL A 129 -17.02 4.95 6.76
CA VAL A 129 -16.58 5.40 8.08
C VAL A 129 -17.48 6.51 8.60
N ARG A 130 -17.88 7.44 7.74
CA ARG A 130 -18.77 8.56 8.13
C ARG A 130 -20.20 8.14 8.45
N LYS A 131 -20.72 7.11 7.78
CA LYS A 131 -22.11 6.67 7.95
C LYS A 131 -22.30 5.65 9.08
N VAL A 132 -21.32 4.78 9.28
CA VAL A 132 -21.44 3.62 10.19
C VAL A 132 -20.50 3.74 11.39
N GLY A 133 -19.44 4.54 11.26
CA GLY A 133 -18.39 4.66 12.26
C GLY A 133 -17.18 3.78 11.92
N LYS A 134 -15.98 4.24 12.31
CA LYS A 134 -14.71 3.62 11.90
C LYS A 134 -14.56 2.16 12.36
N ASP A 135 -14.92 1.87 13.61
CA ASP A 135 -14.62 0.57 14.22
C ASP A 135 -15.49 -0.55 13.63
N GLU A 136 -16.77 -0.24 13.36
CA GLU A 136 -17.68 -1.17 12.67
C GLU A 136 -17.23 -1.43 11.23
N VAL A 137 -16.80 -0.39 10.51
CA VAL A 137 -16.27 -0.52 9.15
C VAL A 137 -15.03 -1.40 9.12
N LEU A 138 -14.03 -1.08 9.96
CA LEU A 138 -12.78 -1.84 10.02
C LEU A 138 -13.03 -3.30 10.45
N ARG A 139 -13.91 -3.53 11.43
CA ARG A 139 -14.29 -4.89 11.85
C ARG A 139 -14.87 -5.70 10.69
N LYS A 140 -15.73 -5.10 9.85
CA LYS A 140 -16.29 -5.81 8.70
C LYS A 140 -15.29 -5.99 7.56
N LEU A 141 -14.39 -5.05 7.37
CA LEU A 141 -13.29 -5.21 6.40
C LEU A 141 -12.41 -6.42 6.75
N LEU A 142 -12.23 -6.77 8.04
CA LEU A 142 -11.50 -7.97 8.46
C LEU A 142 -12.06 -9.26 7.83
N VAL A 143 -13.34 -9.31 7.48
CA VAL A 143 -13.95 -10.48 6.84
C VAL A 143 -13.33 -10.76 5.48
N ALA A 144 -12.95 -9.74 4.72
CA ALA A 144 -12.25 -9.92 3.44
C ALA A 144 -10.88 -10.60 3.61
N PHE A 145 -10.22 -10.39 4.77
CA PHE A 145 -8.92 -10.98 5.09
C PHE A 145 -9.01 -12.41 5.62
N PHE A 146 -10.20 -12.95 5.87
CA PHE A 146 -10.36 -14.32 6.35
C PHE A 146 -9.70 -15.33 5.42
N LEU A 147 -9.93 -15.22 4.10
CA LEU A 147 -9.38 -16.12 3.11
C LEU A 147 -7.83 -16.12 3.09
N PRO A 148 -7.15 -14.98 2.85
CA PRO A 148 -5.68 -14.98 2.79
C PRO A 148 -5.02 -15.44 4.10
N VAL A 149 -5.56 -15.03 5.25
CA VAL A 149 -5.03 -15.44 6.57
C VAL A 149 -5.18 -16.94 6.79
N SER A 150 -6.37 -17.49 6.52
CA SER A 150 -6.62 -18.92 6.71
C SER A 150 -5.82 -19.79 5.75
N LEU A 151 -5.71 -19.39 4.47
CA LEU A 151 -4.89 -20.12 3.51
C LEU A 151 -3.41 -20.14 3.89
N GLN A 152 -2.89 -19.06 4.45
CA GLN A 152 -1.50 -19.06 4.93
C GLN A 152 -1.30 -20.01 6.10
N ILE A 153 -2.21 -20.01 7.07
CA ILE A 153 -2.17 -20.96 8.20
C ILE A 153 -2.23 -22.40 7.67
N MET A 154 -3.12 -22.70 6.73
CA MET A 154 -3.21 -24.04 6.13
C MET A 154 -1.97 -24.40 5.31
N SER A 155 -1.35 -23.43 4.63
CA SER A 155 -0.09 -23.63 3.91
C SER A 155 1.04 -24.05 4.86
N ILE A 156 1.11 -23.47 6.06
CA ILE A 156 2.05 -23.90 7.11
C ILE A 156 1.72 -25.31 7.60
N LEU A 157 0.44 -25.58 7.93
CA LEU A 157 0.02 -26.87 8.48
C LEU A 157 0.20 -28.04 7.50
N LEU A 158 0.05 -27.78 6.19
CA LEU A 158 0.16 -28.78 5.14
C LEU A 158 1.56 -28.84 4.52
N GLY A 159 2.50 -27.99 4.96
CA GLY A 159 3.87 -27.94 4.41
C GLY A 159 3.96 -27.40 2.98
N GLU A 160 2.94 -26.68 2.52
CA GLU A 160 2.88 -26.10 1.17
C GLU A 160 3.68 -24.79 1.14
N ALA A 161 5.00 -24.91 1.00
CA ALA A 161 5.94 -23.81 0.92
C ALA A 161 6.25 -23.42 -0.54
N LYS A 162 6.46 -22.13 -0.79
CA LYS A 162 7.07 -21.64 -2.03
C LYS A 162 8.56 -21.44 -1.77
N ALA A 163 9.41 -21.96 -2.66
CA ALA A 163 10.84 -21.63 -2.64
C ALA A 163 11.04 -20.20 -3.14
N THR A 164 11.73 -19.36 -2.36
CA THR A 164 12.12 -18.02 -2.78
C THR A 164 13.09 -18.08 -3.96
N GLU A 165 12.90 -17.20 -4.94
CA GLU A 165 13.60 -17.19 -6.23
C GLU A 165 15.11 -16.92 -6.15
N ALA A 166 15.65 -16.45 -5.02
CA ALA A 166 17.04 -16.01 -4.89
C ALA A 166 17.90 -16.84 -3.90
N ASP A 167 17.34 -17.28 -2.76
CA ASP A 167 18.15 -17.78 -1.63
C ASP A 167 17.79 -19.22 -1.21
N GLY A 168 16.83 -19.88 -1.89
CA GLY A 168 16.34 -21.22 -1.51
C GLY A 168 15.54 -21.26 -0.20
N SER A 169 15.28 -20.10 0.42
CA SER A 169 14.49 -20.00 1.65
C SER A 169 13.00 -20.27 1.39
N THR A 170 12.33 -20.90 2.35
CA THR A 170 10.91 -21.26 2.22
C THR A 170 10.01 -20.10 2.67
N SER A 171 9.04 -19.71 1.85
CA SER A 171 7.98 -18.78 2.22
C SER A 171 6.63 -19.49 2.24
N TYR A 172 5.79 -19.18 3.22
CA TYR A 172 4.42 -19.69 3.29
C TYR A 172 3.46 -18.55 2.97
N ILE A 173 2.89 -18.58 1.77
CA ILE A 173 2.03 -17.51 1.23
C ILE A 173 0.64 -18.02 0.84
N GLY A 174 0.18 -19.15 1.37
CA GLY A 174 -1.19 -19.62 1.16
C GLY A 174 -1.54 -19.95 -0.29
N GLY A 175 -0.53 -20.32 -1.11
CA GLY A 175 -0.69 -20.61 -2.53
C GLY A 175 -1.00 -19.39 -3.42
N TYR A 176 -0.70 -18.18 -2.96
CA TYR A 176 -0.64 -16.99 -3.81
C TYR A 176 0.64 -17.01 -4.66
N ASN A 177 0.66 -16.24 -5.75
CA ASN A 177 1.80 -16.25 -6.68
C ASN A 177 3.03 -15.50 -6.16
N HIS A 178 2.86 -14.23 -5.75
CA HIS A 178 3.99 -13.36 -5.38
C HIS A 178 3.99 -13.01 -3.89
N GLU A 179 5.11 -13.27 -3.22
CA GLU A 179 5.33 -12.97 -1.79
C GLU A 179 5.13 -11.48 -1.47
N ALA A 180 5.58 -10.61 -2.38
CA ALA A 180 5.42 -9.17 -2.25
C ALA A 180 3.94 -8.77 -2.19
N ALA A 181 3.13 -9.26 -3.13
CA ALA A 181 1.70 -8.95 -3.18
C ALA A 181 0.96 -9.53 -1.97
N PHE A 182 1.24 -10.79 -1.61
CA PHE A 182 0.64 -11.44 -0.46
C PHE A 182 0.99 -10.72 0.86
N SER A 183 2.24 -10.30 1.02
CA SER A 183 2.66 -9.53 2.18
C SER A 183 1.96 -8.18 2.31
N MET A 184 1.56 -7.52 1.20
CA MET A 184 0.72 -6.32 1.27
C MET A 184 -0.70 -6.61 1.79
N ILE A 185 -1.23 -7.81 1.51
CA ILE A 185 -2.53 -8.25 2.03
C ILE A 185 -2.44 -8.40 3.56
N ILE A 186 -1.42 -9.10 4.06
CA ILE A 186 -1.25 -9.28 5.52
C ILE A 186 -0.85 -7.96 6.21
N ALA A 187 -0.10 -7.08 5.52
CA ALA A 187 0.15 -5.72 5.98
C ALA A 187 -1.15 -4.94 6.17
N SER A 188 -2.06 -5.04 5.20
CA SER A 188 -3.38 -4.42 5.26
C SER A 188 -4.22 -4.99 6.39
N PHE A 189 -4.19 -6.31 6.61
CA PHE A 189 -4.83 -6.95 7.75
C PHE A 189 -4.31 -6.39 9.08
N THR A 190 -2.99 -6.35 9.26
CA THR A 190 -2.33 -5.83 10.46
C THR A 190 -2.68 -4.36 10.70
N LEU A 191 -2.72 -3.55 9.65
CA LEU A 191 -3.17 -2.16 9.69
C LEU A 191 -4.63 -2.05 10.15
N VAL A 192 -5.55 -2.80 9.54
CA VAL A 192 -6.98 -2.75 9.88
C VAL A 192 -7.19 -3.10 11.34
N VAL A 193 -6.52 -4.14 11.85
CA VAL A 193 -6.56 -4.51 13.28
C VAL A 193 -5.98 -3.40 14.15
N GLY A 194 -4.87 -2.79 13.74
CA GLY A 194 -4.19 -1.71 14.46
C GLY A 194 -5.03 -0.43 14.59
N LEU A 195 -5.86 -0.12 13.59
CA LEU A 195 -6.72 1.06 13.57
C LEU A 195 -8.00 0.93 14.42
N ILE A 196 -8.38 -0.29 14.79
CA ILE A 196 -9.56 -0.57 15.63
C ILE A 196 -9.32 -0.14 17.08
N SER A 197 -10.31 0.56 17.65
CA SER A 197 -10.27 1.03 19.04
C SER A 197 -10.08 -0.11 20.04
N ALA A 198 -9.42 0.20 21.16
CA ALA A 198 -9.23 -0.79 22.24
C ALA A 198 -10.58 -1.20 22.82
N GLY A 199 -10.74 -2.50 23.09
CA GLY A 199 -11.99 -3.06 23.65
C GLY A 199 -13.09 -3.35 22.63
N TYR A 200 -13.00 -2.87 21.39
CA TYR A 200 -14.02 -3.13 20.37
C TYR A 200 -14.00 -4.60 19.87
N ILE A 201 -12.80 -5.19 19.77
CA ILE A 201 -12.61 -6.63 19.53
C ILE A 201 -11.85 -7.21 20.72
N ARG A 202 -12.42 -8.23 21.37
CA ARG A 202 -11.86 -8.87 22.58
C ARG A 202 -10.44 -9.40 22.36
N PHE A 203 -10.17 -9.97 21.20
CA PHE A 203 -8.91 -10.60 20.82
C PHE A 203 -8.05 -9.73 19.87
N ARG A 204 -8.24 -8.40 19.88
CA ARG A 204 -7.51 -7.47 18.99
C ARG A 204 -5.99 -7.64 19.05
N THR A 205 -5.41 -7.71 20.26
CA THR A 205 -3.96 -7.86 20.43
C THR A 205 -3.45 -9.18 19.86
N PHE A 206 -4.24 -10.26 20.00
CA PHE A 206 -3.91 -11.56 19.42
C PHE A 206 -3.94 -11.49 17.89
N LEU A 207 -4.97 -10.88 17.28
CA LEU A 207 -5.01 -10.70 15.82
C LEU A 207 -3.84 -9.86 15.29
N PHE A 208 -3.46 -8.82 16.03
CA PHE A 208 -2.33 -7.98 15.65
C PHE A 208 -1.02 -8.77 15.69
N GLY A 209 -0.79 -9.52 16.77
CA GLY A 209 0.36 -10.41 16.90
C GLY A 209 0.39 -11.49 15.83
N LEU A 210 -0.76 -12.10 15.52
CA LEU A 210 -0.92 -13.05 14.42
C LEU A 210 -0.51 -12.41 13.09
N GLY A 211 -0.97 -11.19 12.79
CA GLY A 211 -0.57 -10.46 11.58
C GLY A 211 0.94 -10.27 11.47
N CYS A 212 1.60 -9.85 12.55
CA CYS A 212 3.06 -9.71 12.58
C CYS A 212 3.79 -11.04 12.35
N ILE A 213 3.33 -12.13 12.98
CA ILE A 213 3.93 -13.47 12.81
C ILE A 213 3.76 -13.94 11.36
N LEU A 214 2.56 -13.79 10.79
CA LEU A 214 2.27 -14.18 9.42
C LEU A 214 3.11 -13.41 8.39
N LEU A 215 3.45 -12.14 8.65
CA LEU A 215 4.36 -11.36 7.80
C LEU A 215 5.79 -11.86 7.84
N VAL A 216 6.28 -12.24 9.02
CA VAL A 216 7.62 -12.84 9.17
C VAL A 216 7.67 -14.17 8.42
N ILE A 217 6.62 -14.99 8.54
CA ILE A 217 6.52 -16.30 7.86
C ILE A 217 6.36 -16.16 6.34
N ALA A 218 5.72 -15.08 5.87
CA ALA A 218 5.68 -14.76 4.44
C ALA A 218 7.07 -14.41 3.87
N ASN A 219 8.07 -14.20 4.73
CA ASN A 219 9.48 -14.03 4.41
C ASN A 219 9.79 -12.85 3.46
N TYR A 220 8.94 -11.82 3.43
CA TYR A 220 9.16 -10.64 2.60
C TYR A 220 9.73 -9.48 3.41
N ARG A 221 11.06 -9.40 3.44
CA ARG A 221 11.86 -8.50 4.29
C ARG A 221 11.35 -7.06 4.34
N THR A 222 10.99 -6.48 3.19
CA THR A 222 10.60 -5.06 3.10
C THR A 222 9.25 -4.76 3.74
N SER A 223 8.31 -5.72 3.71
CA SER A 223 7.01 -5.55 4.38
C SER A 223 7.11 -5.62 5.91
N VAL A 224 8.00 -6.46 6.42
CA VAL A 224 8.29 -6.57 7.86
C VAL A 224 8.82 -5.23 8.37
N LEU A 225 9.82 -4.66 7.68
CA LEU A 225 10.38 -3.35 8.04
C LEU A 225 9.35 -2.22 7.98
N ALA A 226 8.49 -2.22 6.97
CA ALA A 226 7.46 -1.20 6.80
C ALA A 226 6.38 -1.19 7.89
N ILE A 227 6.17 -2.33 8.57
CA ILE A 227 5.19 -2.45 9.65
C ILE A 227 5.78 -2.14 11.02
N LEU A 228 7.11 -2.06 11.15
CA LEU A 228 7.75 -1.70 12.41
C LEU A 228 7.22 -0.38 13.01
N PRO A 229 7.05 0.73 12.27
CA PRO A 229 6.47 1.95 12.83
C PRO A 229 5.02 1.76 13.33
N LEU A 230 4.23 0.95 12.64
CA LEU A 230 2.87 0.59 13.06
C LEU A 230 2.90 -0.26 14.34
N ALA A 231 3.72 -1.31 14.36
CA ALA A 231 3.86 -2.23 15.49
C ALA A 231 4.39 -1.53 16.74
N ALA A 232 5.38 -0.64 16.59
CA ALA A 232 5.93 0.15 17.68
C ALA A 232 4.84 1.04 18.32
N ILE A 233 4.06 1.76 17.50
CA ILE A 233 2.98 2.62 18.00
C ILE A 233 1.82 1.80 18.57
N PHE A 234 1.53 0.61 18.03
CA PHE A 234 0.54 -0.30 18.60
C PHE A 234 0.95 -0.84 19.97
N ALA A 235 2.20 -1.29 20.12
CA ALA A 235 2.77 -1.71 21.38
C ALA A 235 2.75 -0.55 22.39
N PHE A 236 3.24 0.62 21.98
CA PHE A 236 3.26 1.83 22.79
C PHE A 236 1.87 2.19 23.31
N ASN A 237 0.87 2.30 22.42
CA ASN A 237 -0.51 2.63 22.81
C ASN A 237 -1.14 1.57 23.73
N SER A 238 -0.80 0.29 23.53
CA SER A 238 -1.32 -0.81 24.35
C SER A 238 -0.73 -0.83 25.75
N MET A 239 0.57 -0.52 25.88
CA MET A 239 1.26 -0.42 27.16
C MET A 239 0.88 0.87 27.91
N GLU A 240 0.85 2.01 27.22
CA GLU A 240 0.50 3.32 27.80
C GLU A 240 -0.92 3.32 28.38
N ALA A 241 -1.83 2.50 27.85
CA ALA A 241 -3.17 2.33 28.37
C ALA A 241 -3.23 1.57 29.73
N ARG A 242 -2.20 0.80 30.07
CA ARG A 242 -2.13 0.02 31.31
C ARG A 242 -1.31 0.72 32.42
N ILE A 243 -0.65 1.82 32.10
CA ILE A 243 0.27 2.52 33.00
C ILE A 243 -0.41 3.73 33.63
N ALA A 244 -0.27 3.84 34.95
CA ALA A 244 -0.79 4.98 35.72
C ALA A 244 -0.14 6.31 35.26
N PRO A 245 -0.88 7.44 35.23
CA PRO A 245 -0.38 8.73 34.73
C PRO A 245 0.97 9.16 35.30
N ARG A 246 1.20 8.91 36.60
CA ARG A 246 2.45 9.25 37.32
C ARG A 246 3.72 8.61 36.75
N TYR A 247 3.62 7.46 36.08
CA TYR A 247 4.77 6.73 35.53
C TYR A 247 4.91 6.87 34.01
N LYS A 248 4.04 7.64 33.36
CA LYS A 248 4.04 7.74 31.88
C LYS A 248 5.33 8.35 31.32
N ALA A 249 5.89 9.36 31.99
CA ALA A 249 7.15 9.97 31.56
C ALA A 249 8.32 8.98 31.65
N VAL A 250 8.42 8.25 32.76
CA VAL A 250 9.44 7.21 32.95
C VAL A 250 9.27 6.09 31.92
N PHE A 251 8.04 5.66 31.67
CA PHE A 251 7.75 4.67 30.64
C PHE A 251 8.14 5.14 29.23
N LEU A 252 7.85 6.39 28.88
CA LEU A 252 8.23 6.97 27.58
C LEU A 252 9.74 6.94 27.37
N ILE A 253 10.51 7.37 28.38
CA ILE A 253 11.97 7.36 28.35
C ILE A 253 12.47 5.92 28.21
N ALA A 254 11.99 5.01 29.06
CA ALA A 254 12.38 3.60 29.01
C ALA A 254 12.02 2.92 27.67
N ALA A 255 10.86 3.22 27.10
CA ALA A 255 10.43 2.69 25.82
C ALA A 255 11.30 3.21 24.66
N PHE A 256 11.68 4.49 24.69
CA PHE A 256 12.58 5.07 23.69
C PHE A 256 13.96 4.42 23.73
N PHE A 257 14.60 4.36 24.91
CA PHE A 257 15.90 3.70 25.06
C PHE A 257 15.83 2.19 24.81
N GLY A 258 14.75 1.52 25.22
CA GLY A 258 14.53 0.10 24.99
C GLY A 258 14.36 -0.23 23.50
N MET A 259 13.60 0.57 22.76
CA MET A 259 13.51 0.44 21.30
C MET A 259 14.84 0.74 20.61
N GLY A 260 15.58 1.76 21.07
CA GLY A 260 16.92 2.07 20.57
C GLY A 260 17.89 0.91 20.77
N LEU A 261 17.92 0.32 21.98
CA LEU A 261 18.75 -0.85 22.28
C LEU A 261 18.33 -2.07 21.47
N ALA A 262 17.04 -2.35 21.34
CA ALA A 262 16.54 -3.45 20.52
C ALA A 262 16.93 -3.26 19.05
N PHE A 263 16.85 -2.04 18.53
CA PHE A 263 17.30 -1.70 17.17
C PHE A 263 18.81 -1.95 17.01
N LEU A 264 19.64 -1.51 17.96
CA LEU A 264 21.09 -1.76 17.94
C LEU A 264 21.42 -3.25 18.00
N LEU A 265 20.77 -4.00 18.88
CA LEU A 265 20.97 -5.46 19.02
C LEU A 265 20.54 -6.21 17.76
N LEU A 266 19.38 -5.85 17.19
CA LEU A 266 18.91 -6.43 15.92
C LEU A 266 19.87 -6.10 14.78
N SER A 267 20.36 -4.86 14.70
CA SER A 267 21.32 -4.44 13.69
C SER A 267 22.65 -5.20 13.81
N TYR A 268 23.12 -5.42 15.04
CA TYR A 268 24.31 -6.22 15.32
C TYR A 268 24.11 -7.71 14.94
N SER A 269 22.97 -8.31 15.30
CA SER A 269 22.68 -9.72 14.96
C SER A 269 22.51 -9.99 13.46
N MET A 270 22.23 -8.94 12.69
CA MET A 270 22.03 -8.98 11.24
C MET A 270 23.24 -8.36 10.51
N GLN A 271 24.42 -8.32 11.13
CA GLN A 271 25.61 -7.65 10.58
C GLN A 271 25.92 -8.05 9.13
N ASP A 272 25.82 -9.33 8.77
CA ASP A 272 26.06 -9.80 7.39
C ASP A 272 25.04 -9.23 6.39
N ARG A 273 23.84 -8.88 6.85
CA ARG A 273 22.76 -8.27 6.04
C ARG A 273 22.79 -6.74 6.05
N PHE A 274 23.42 -6.13 7.05
CA PHE A 274 23.62 -4.67 7.17
C PHE A 274 25.02 -4.23 6.71
N ALA A 275 25.92 -5.17 6.39
CA ALA A 275 27.22 -4.90 5.77
C ALA A 275 27.06 -4.04 4.51
N ASP A 276 26.04 -4.33 3.69
CA ASP A 276 25.64 -3.53 2.53
C ASP A 276 25.27 -2.08 2.89
N VAL A 277 24.69 -1.82 4.08
CA VAL A 277 24.38 -0.46 4.56
C VAL A 277 25.64 0.31 4.94
N PHE A 278 26.63 -0.36 5.55
CA PHE A 278 27.90 0.28 5.87
C PHE A 278 28.74 0.55 4.61
N VAL A 279 28.74 -0.37 3.64
CA VAL A 279 29.33 -0.15 2.31
C VAL A 279 28.63 1.03 1.63
N PHE A 280 27.29 1.05 1.63
CA PHE A 280 26.51 2.14 1.05
C PHE A 280 26.80 3.51 1.68
N LEU A 281 26.81 3.60 3.01
CA LEU A 281 27.09 4.86 3.72
C LEU A 281 28.55 5.31 3.56
N GLY A 282 29.50 4.37 3.41
CA GLY A 282 30.91 4.65 3.18
C GLY A 282 31.27 5.02 1.74
N SER A 283 30.39 4.75 0.77
CA SER A 283 30.61 4.95 -0.67
C SER A 283 29.47 5.71 -1.36
N LEU A 284 28.73 6.54 -0.62
CA LEU A 284 27.58 7.30 -1.14
C LEU A 284 27.90 8.10 -2.42
N ASP A 285 29.10 8.71 -2.50
CA ASP A 285 29.55 9.46 -3.67
C ASP A 285 29.97 8.55 -4.83
N GLU A 286 30.48 7.35 -4.54
CA GLU A 286 30.90 6.37 -5.56
C GLU A 286 29.74 5.52 -6.08
N LEU A 287 28.65 5.37 -5.31
CA LEU A 287 27.47 4.60 -5.69
C LEU A 287 26.42 5.42 -6.45
N MET A 288 26.56 6.73 -6.56
CA MET A 288 25.75 7.57 -7.48
C MET A 288 26.47 7.81 -8.81
N LYS A 289 27.04 6.75 -9.39
CA LYS A 289 27.72 6.78 -10.69
C LYS A 289 26.85 6.21 -11.80
N ALA A 290 27.22 6.50 -13.05
CA ALA A 290 26.53 5.92 -14.20
C ALA A 290 26.63 4.38 -14.20
N PRO A 291 25.64 3.66 -14.72
CA PRO A 291 25.58 2.18 -14.67
C PRO A 291 26.81 1.49 -15.26
N MET A 292 27.44 2.11 -16.26
CA MET A 292 28.65 1.63 -16.93
C MET A 292 29.90 1.57 -16.03
N TYR A 293 29.88 2.27 -14.89
CA TYR A 293 31.01 2.31 -13.95
C TYR A 293 30.83 1.37 -12.74
N TYR A 294 29.77 0.56 -12.70
CA TYR A 294 29.62 -0.48 -11.68
C TYR A 294 30.45 -1.71 -12.04
N SER A 295 31.31 -2.11 -11.12
CA SER A 295 31.97 -3.42 -11.14
C SER A 295 30.96 -4.55 -10.90
N GLU A 296 31.31 -5.79 -11.25
CA GLU A 296 30.44 -6.96 -11.01
C GLU A 296 30.08 -7.13 -9.53
N ALA A 297 31.02 -6.85 -8.61
CA ALA A 297 30.76 -6.92 -7.17
C ALA A 297 29.77 -5.84 -6.70
N GLU A 298 29.81 -4.63 -7.28
CA GLU A 298 28.90 -3.55 -6.91
C GLU A 298 27.49 -3.75 -7.48
N LYS A 299 27.37 -4.50 -8.57
CA LYS A 299 26.07 -4.84 -9.17
C LYS A 299 25.20 -5.71 -8.27
N ASP A 300 25.79 -6.39 -7.28
CA ASP A 300 25.04 -7.26 -6.37
C ASP A 300 24.64 -6.59 -5.05
N ILE A 301 25.12 -5.37 -4.77
CA ILE A 301 24.83 -4.62 -3.54
C ILE A 301 23.30 -4.45 -3.36
N PHE A 302 22.79 -4.79 -2.17
CA PHE A 302 21.36 -4.80 -1.85
C PHE A 302 20.49 -5.58 -2.85
N SER A 303 20.95 -6.73 -3.34
CA SER A 303 20.25 -7.50 -4.39
C SER A 303 20.09 -6.68 -5.67
N ALA A 304 21.15 -6.00 -6.09
CA ALA A 304 21.23 -5.15 -7.29
C ALA A 304 20.39 -3.88 -7.30
N ARG A 305 19.76 -3.48 -6.19
CA ARG A 305 18.83 -2.34 -6.16
C ARG A 305 19.51 -1.02 -6.51
N VAL A 306 20.70 -0.77 -5.99
CA VAL A 306 21.43 0.49 -6.23
C VAL A 306 21.81 0.61 -7.71
N TYR A 307 22.29 -0.48 -8.30
CA TYR A 307 22.56 -0.57 -9.73
C TYR A 307 21.29 -0.35 -10.58
N ILE A 308 20.18 -1.02 -10.23
CA ILE A 308 18.89 -0.83 -10.91
C ILE A 308 18.45 0.63 -10.80
N TRP A 309 18.55 1.28 -9.64
CA TRP A 309 18.18 2.68 -9.49
C TRP A 309 19.05 3.60 -10.36
N SER A 310 20.35 3.34 -10.41
CA SER A 310 21.27 4.06 -11.28
C SER A 310 20.87 3.93 -12.75
N GLN A 311 20.45 2.74 -13.23
CA GLN A 311 19.96 2.57 -14.60
C GLN A 311 18.78 3.50 -14.91
N TYR A 312 17.78 3.55 -14.03
CA TYR A 312 16.59 4.38 -14.23
C TYR A 312 16.94 5.87 -14.17
N ILE A 313 17.71 6.29 -13.17
CA ILE A 313 18.09 7.70 -12.97
C ILE A 313 18.99 8.19 -14.12
N TYR A 314 19.92 7.36 -14.57
CA TYR A 314 20.82 7.69 -15.68
C TYR A 314 20.06 7.85 -17.00
N THR A 315 19.18 6.89 -17.34
CA THR A 315 18.34 7.00 -18.54
C THR A 315 17.38 8.18 -18.46
N TYR A 316 16.84 8.48 -17.27
CA TYR A 316 16.04 9.67 -17.03
C TYR A 316 16.86 10.96 -17.30
N TRP A 317 18.10 11.03 -16.79
CA TRP A 317 18.96 12.20 -16.96
C TRP A 317 19.39 12.43 -18.41
N GLN A 318 19.57 11.35 -19.18
CA GLN A 318 19.86 11.45 -20.62
C GLN A 318 18.65 11.87 -21.47
N GLY A 319 17.43 11.85 -20.93
CA GLY A 319 16.25 12.31 -21.64
C GLY A 319 16.24 13.83 -21.84
N ASP A 320 15.61 14.28 -22.92
CA ASP A 320 15.36 15.71 -23.16
C ASP A 320 14.53 16.33 -22.01
N TRP A 321 14.53 17.67 -21.93
CA TRP A 321 13.83 18.41 -20.87
C TRP A 321 12.34 18.04 -20.72
N ILE A 322 11.67 17.64 -21.81
CA ILE A 322 10.27 17.17 -21.79
C ILE A 322 10.16 15.84 -21.04
N HIS A 323 11.03 14.89 -21.35
CA HIS A 323 11.09 13.59 -20.69
C HIS A 323 11.51 13.71 -19.23
N GLN A 324 12.36 14.69 -18.88
CA GLN A 324 12.66 14.98 -17.48
C GLN A 324 11.43 15.53 -16.75
N LEU A 325 10.64 16.40 -17.40
CA LEU A 325 9.47 17.00 -16.78
C LEU A 325 8.31 16.00 -16.61
N VAL A 326 7.98 15.23 -17.65
CA VAL A 326 6.76 14.41 -17.74
C VAL A 326 7.06 12.89 -17.73
N GLY A 327 8.32 12.49 -17.83
CA GLY A 327 8.73 11.09 -17.83
C GLY A 327 8.55 10.39 -19.17
N TRP A 328 8.84 9.10 -19.17
CA TRP A 328 8.89 8.23 -20.36
C TRP A 328 7.60 7.46 -20.65
N GLY A 329 6.55 7.68 -19.85
CA GLY A 329 5.27 7.01 -19.99
C GLY A 329 5.07 5.88 -18.97
N PRO A 330 3.82 5.54 -18.64
CA PRO A 330 3.51 4.47 -17.69
C PRO A 330 3.92 3.10 -18.22
N GLU A 331 4.49 2.25 -17.36
CA GLU A 331 5.00 0.90 -17.70
C GLU A 331 6.11 0.89 -18.79
N SER A 332 6.68 2.05 -19.13
CA SER A 332 7.75 2.18 -20.15
C SER A 332 9.08 1.53 -19.75
N TRP A 333 9.20 1.08 -18.50
CA TRP A 333 10.34 0.32 -18.01
C TRP A 333 10.41 -1.08 -18.65
N SER A 334 9.25 -1.65 -19.00
CA SER A 334 9.14 -2.99 -19.59
C SER A 334 9.76 -2.98 -20.99
N GLY A 335 10.75 -3.85 -21.21
CA GLY A 335 11.51 -3.91 -22.46
C GLY A 335 12.71 -2.96 -22.54
N ARG A 336 12.89 -2.05 -21.57
CA ARG A 336 14.10 -1.19 -21.46
C ARG A 336 15.05 -1.67 -20.36
N PHE A 337 14.50 -2.10 -19.23
CA PHE A 337 15.28 -2.59 -18.10
C PHE A 337 14.96 -4.07 -17.85
N PRO A 338 15.94 -4.86 -17.38
CA PRO A 338 15.72 -6.27 -17.07
C PRO A 338 14.80 -6.47 -15.86
N LYS A 339 14.77 -5.49 -14.93
CA LYS A 339 13.96 -5.52 -13.71
C LYS A 339 13.28 -4.17 -13.49
N TYR A 340 12.13 -4.21 -12.82
CA TYR A 340 11.44 -3.02 -12.35
C TYR A 340 12.27 -2.31 -11.26
N ALA A 341 12.03 -1.01 -11.03
CA ALA A 341 12.92 -0.20 -10.19
C ALA A 341 13.05 -0.67 -8.72
N HIS A 342 12.13 -1.51 -8.23
CA HIS A 342 12.04 -1.88 -6.81
C HIS A 342 12.03 -0.67 -5.84
N ASN A 343 11.67 0.51 -6.33
CA ASN A 343 11.53 1.76 -5.61
C ASN A 343 10.49 2.62 -6.34
N THR A 344 9.42 2.97 -5.63
CA THR A 344 8.28 3.71 -6.18
C THR A 344 8.67 5.10 -6.64
N TYR A 345 9.56 5.77 -5.90
CA TYR A 345 9.97 7.13 -6.22
C TYR A 345 10.82 7.18 -7.48
N VAL A 346 11.74 6.22 -7.63
CA VAL A 346 12.58 6.09 -8.84
C VAL A 346 11.72 5.72 -10.04
N SER A 347 10.77 4.78 -9.89
CA SER A 347 9.82 4.45 -10.96
C SER A 347 8.96 5.66 -11.35
N PHE A 348 8.42 6.41 -10.39
CA PHE A 348 7.59 7.59 -10.70
C PHE A 348 8.39 8.73 -11.33
N LEU A 349 9.66 8.90 -10.94
CA LEU A 349 10.56 9.85 -11.59
C LEU A 349 10.77 9.48 -13.06
N PHE A 350 11.07 8.20 -13.33
CA PHE A 350 11.30 7.72 -14.69
C PHE A 350 10.02 7.74 -15.53
N GLU A 351 8.92 7.22 -15.02
CA GLU A 351 7.68 7.06 -15.77
C GLU A 351 6.89 8.36 -15.89
N TYR A 352 6.81 9.18 -14.84
CA TYR A 352 5.93 10.37 -14.78
C TYR A 352 6.70 11.70 -14.63
N GLY A 353 8.03 11.64 -14.62
CA GLY A 353 8.90 12.81 -14.55
C GLY A 353 8.95 13.47 -13.18
N ALA A 354 9.72 14.57 -13.11
CA ALA A 354 9.80 15.39 -11.91
C ALA A 354 8.42 15.93 -11.48
N PHE A 355 7.55 16.26 -12.45
CA PHE A 355 6.21 16.77 -12.17
C PHE A 355 5.32 15.73 -11.49
N GLY A 356 5.28 14.50 -12.01
CA GLY A 356 4.50 13.43 -11.42
C GLY A 356 4.99 13.05 -10.01
N LEU A 357 6.31 12.90 -9.84
CA LEU A 357 6.90 12.63 -8.53
C LEU A 357 6.56 13.75 -7.53
N LEU A 358 6.71 15.02 -7.91
CA LEU A 358 6.39 16.15 -7.03
C LEU A 358 4.92 16.16 -6.62
N CYS A 359 4.00 15.94 -7.56
CA CYS A 359 2.56 15.87 -7.27
C CYS A 359 2.26 14.76 -6.25
N PHE A 360 2.87 13.58 -6.42
CA PHE A 360 2.72 12.47 -5.48
C PHE A 360 3.26 12.82 -4.08
N LEU A 361 4.46 13.37 -3.99
CA LEU A 361 5.08 13.77 -2.71
C LEU A 361 4.26 14.84 -1.99
N LEU A 362 3.73 15.83 -2.73
CA LEU A 362 2.85 16.84 -2.18
C LEU A 362 1.53 16.25 -1.67
N ALA A 363 0.92 15.32 -2.42
CA ALA A 363 -0.31 14.64 -2.02
C ALA A 363 -0.11 13.86 -0.71
N VAL A 364 0.93 13.03 -0.65
CA VAL A 364 1.31 12.26 0.54
C VAL A 364 1.58 13.17 1.73
N THR A 365 2.34 14.25 1.55
CA THR A 365 2.60 15.24 2.61
C THR A 365 1.32 15.88 3.11
N GLY A 366 0.38 16.16 2.20
CA GLY A 366 -0.96 16.64 2.54
C GLY A 366 -1.73 15.64 3.43
N PHE A 367 -1.67 14.35 3.11
CA PHE A 367 -2.31 13.31 3.90
C PHE A 367 -1.64 13.08 5.27
N LEU A 368 -0.30 13.13 5.35
CA LEU A 368 0.42 13.10 6.63
C LEU A 368 0.03 14.26 7.55
N LYS A 369 -0.04 15.48 7.00
CA LYS A 369 -0.52 16.65 7.74
C LYS A 369 -1.96 16.47 8.19
N GLN A 370 -2.80 15.85 7.35
CA GLN A 370 -4.20 15.59 7.69
C GLN A 370 -4.35 14.53 8.78
N SER A 371 -3.55 13.45 8.76
CA SER A 371 -3.61 12.41 9.81
C SER A 371 -3.26 12.99 11.17
N LEU A 372 -2.26 13.87 11.24
CA LEU A 372 -1.86 14.54 12.49
C LEU A 372 -2.94 15.46 13.06
N ARG A 373 -3.80 16.03 12.22
CA ARG A 373 -4.90 16.93 12.62
C ARG A 373 -6.12 16.21 13.17
N ILE A 374 -6.14 14.87 13.19
CA ILE A 374 -7.27 14.11 13.71
C ILE A 374 -7.33 14.25 15.25
N LYS A 375 -8.51 14.62 15.77
CA LYS A 375 -8.72 14.94 17.20
C LYS A 375 -8.27 13.83 18.16
N ASN A 376 -8.50 12.57 17.81
CA ASN A 376 -8.07 11.45 18.65
C ASN A 376 -6.57 11.19 18.45
N ARG A 377 -5.75 11.59 19.44
CA ARG A 377 -4.28 11.50 19.37
C ARG A 377 -3.75 10.08 19.12
N ARG A 378 -4.33 9.05 19.76
CA ARG A 378 -3.87 7.66 19.57
C ARG A 378 -4.10 7.18 18.15
N TYR A 379 -5.29 7.49 17.61
CA TYR A 379 -5.66 7.14 16.24
C TYR A 379 -4.87 7.96 15.19
N SER A 380 -4.68 9.25 15.46
CA SER A 380 -3.85 10.16 14.67
C SER A 380 -2.40 9.66 14.52
N LEU A 381 -1.77 9.31 15.65
CA LEU A 381 -0.42 8.76 15.67
C LEU A 381 -0.33 7.42 14.94
N MET A 382 -1.33 6.54 15.13
CA MET A 382 -1.39 5.26 14.43
C MET A 382 -1.45 5.43 12.90
N LEU A 383 -2.32 6.31 12.42
CA LEU A 383 -2.43 6.59 10.98
C LEU A 383 -1.15 7.23 10.43
N CYS A 384 -0.59 8.20 11.16
CA CYS A 384 0.64 8.87 10.76
C CYS A 384 1.82 7.89 10.69
N SER A 385 2.02 7.06 11.72
CA SER A 385 3.12 6.09 11.73
C SER A 385 2.96 5.01 10.67
N SER A 386 1.72 4.57 10.42
CA SER A 386 1.42 3.63 9.34
C SER A 386 1.69 4.23 7.96
N MET A 387 1.38 5.52 7.77
CA MET A 387 1.69 6.23 6.54
C MET A 387 3.21 6.35 6.34
N VAL A 388 3.96 6.71 7.40
CA VAL A 388 5.42 6.73 7.34
C VAL A 388 5.99 5.35 7.02
N GLY A 389 5.49 4.29 7.66
CA GLY A 389 5.85 2.91 7.36
C GLY A 389 5.59 2.53 5.90
N PHE A 390 4.44 2.93 5.35
CA PHE A 390 4.11 2.73 3.93
C PHE A 390 5.08 3.50 3.00
N LEU A 391 5.49 4.72 3.35
CA LEU A 391 6.43 5.50 2.55
C LEU A 391 7.86 4.96 2.58
N ILE A 392 8.29 4.42 3.72
CA ILE A 392 9.55 3.66 3.83
C ILE A 392 9.46 2.42 2.95
N MET A 393 8.32 1.73 2.95
CA MET A 393 8.06 0.60 2.05
C MET A 393 8.22 1.00 0.58
N CYS A 394 7.70 2.16 0.18
CA CYS A 394 7.83 2.69 -1.19
C CYS A 394 9.30 2.94 -1.62
N PHE A 395 10.22 3.10 -0.67
CA PHE A 395 11.66 3.21 -0.98
C PHE A 395 12.28 1.84 -1.28
N ALA A 396 11.83 0.81 -0.56
CA ALA A 396 12.37 -0.55 -0.65
C ALA A 396 11.56 -1.47 -1.59
N THR A 397 10.41 -1.05 -2.10
CA THR A 397 9.62 -1.80 -3.09
C THR A 397 8.60 -0.90 -3.77
N MET A 398 7.73 -1.49 -4.60
CA MET A 398 6.70 -0.78 -5.35
C MET A 398 5.30 -1.24 -4.93
N PRO A 399 4.85 -0.92 -3.70
CA PRO A 399 3.52 -1.33 -3.25
C PRO A 399 2.42 -0.69 -4.11
N LEU A 400 2.64 0.51 -4.65
CA LEU A 400 1.67 1.21 -5.49
C LEU A 400 1.58 0.66 -6.92
N TRP A 401 2.51 -0.21 -7.34
CA TRP A 401 2.45 -0.88 -8.63
C TRP A 401 1.46 -2.06 -8.63
N ASN A 402 1.24 -2.66 -7.46
CA ASN A 402 0.29 -3.77 -7.26
C ASN A 402 -1.02 -3.29 -6.63
N ILE A 403 -2.14 -3.92 -6.99
CA ILE A 403 -3.46 -3.59 -6.46
C ILE A 403 -3.53 -3.87 -4.95
N GLU A 404 -2.86 -4.91 -4.46
CA GLU A 404 -2.81 -5.26 -3.05
C GLU A 404 -2.18 -4.15 -2.20
N GLY A 405 -1.12 -3.48 -2.69
CA GLY A 405 -0.55 -2.31 -1.99
C GLY A 405 -1.39 -1.04 -2.18
N LEU A 406 -2.13 -0.90 -3.28
CA LEU A 406 -3.14 0.15 -3.43
C LEU A 406 -4.33 -0.03 -2.48
N ILE A 407 -4.71 -1.26 -2.14
CA ILE A 407 -5.70 -1.54 -1.08
C ILE A 407 -5.19 -1.05 0.27
N LEU A 408 -3.94 -1.37 0.63
CA LEU A 408 -3.29 -0.88 1.84
C LEU A 408 -3.35 0.65 1.90
N TYR A 409 -2.94 1.29 0.81
CA TYR A 409 -2.94 2.75 0.69
C TYR A 409 -4.37 3.33 0.74
N ALA A 410 -5.35 2.70 0.09
CA ALA A 410 -6.74 3.13 0.12
C ALA A 410 -7.36 3.07 1.52
N ILE A 411 -7.03 2.04 2.31
CA ILE A 411 -7.44 1.94 3.71
C ILE A 411 -6.84 3.10 4.53
N LEU A 412 -5.55 3.40 4.35
CA LEU A 412 -4.89 4.52 5.04
C LEU A 412 -5.53 5.86 4.68
N ILE A 413 -5.70 6.14 3.40
CA ILE A 413 -6.21 7.43 2.91
C ILE A 413 -7.69 7.59 3.22
N GLY A 414 -8.51 6.56 3.03
CA GLY A 414 -9.94 6.60 3.34
C GLY A 414 -10.21 6.92 4.81
N ASN A 415 -9.42 6.33 5.72
CA ASN A 415 -9.48 6.61 7.15
C ASN A 415 -8.92 7.98 7.55
N THR A 416 -7.89 8.46 6.84
CA THR A 416 -7.29 9.79 7.05
C THR A 416 -8.23 10.92 6.60
N LEU A 417 -8.97 10.70 5.51
CA LEU A 417 -9.90 11.67 4.96
C LEU A 417 -11.24 11.68 5.67
N ALA A 418 -11.69 10.56 6.26
CA ALA A 418 -13.04 10.44 6.84
C ALA A 418 -13.45 11.59 7.80
N PRO A 419 -12.55 12.18 8.61
CA PRO A 419 -12.86 13.34 9.45
C PRO A 419 -13.05 14.68 8.71
N VAL A 420 -12.72 14.77 7.42
CA VAL A 420 -12.84 16.01 6.61
C VAL A 420 -14.30 16.31 6.29
N ARG A 421 -14.73 17.56 6.46
CA ARG A 421 -16.10 18.00 6.11
C ARG A 421 -16.32 17.94 4.59
N LEU A 422 -17.47 17.42 4.17
CA LEU A 422 -17.92 17.54 2.78
C LEU A 422 -18.60 18.90 2.61
N LEU A 423 -18.30 19.58 1.52
CA LEU A 423 -19.06 20.77 1.12
C LEU A 423 -20.49 20.32 0.78
N SER A 424 -21.49 21.08 1.23
CA SER A 424 -22.87 20.89 0.74
C SER A 424 -22.93 21.26 -0.75
N ALA A 425 -23.94 20.75 -1.47
CA ALA A 425 -24.10 21.05 -2.90
C ALA A 425 -24.27 22.56 -3.17
N ASP A 426 -24.72 23.33 -2.18
CA ASP A 426 -24.86 24.79 -2.25
C ASP A 426 -23.54 25.54 -1.95
N GLU A 427 -22.53 24.88 -1.38
CA GLU A 427 -21.23 25.45 -1.00
C GLU A 427 -20.13 25.24 -2.07
N THR A 428 -20.44 24.62 -3.22
CA THR A 428 -19.49 24.49 -4.33
C THR A 428 -19.31 25.80 -5.08
N HIS A 429 -18.73 26.80 -4.41
CA HIS A 429 -18.25 27.99 -5.08
C HIS A 429 -17.04 27.64 -5.94
N VAL A 430 -17.09 28.09 -7.20
CA VAL A 430 -15.96 28.17 -8.11
C VAL A 430 -14.75 28.77 -7.35
N PRO A 431 -13.52 28.25 -7.51
CA PRO A 431 -12.35 28.79 -6.83
C PRO A 431 -12.30 30.31 -6.97
N ALA A 432 -12.06 31.04 -5.87
CA ALA A 432 -12.07 32.52 -5.85
C ALA A 432 -11.12 33.17 -6.88
N PHE A 433 -10.16 32.40 -7.41
CA PHE A 433 -9.28 32.79 -8.50
C PHE A 433 -10.02 32.89 -9.85
N LEU A 434 -10.96 31.99 -10.14
CA LEU A 434 -11.74 31.96 -11.39
C LEU A 434 -12.92 32.95 -11.36
N SER A 435 -13.48 33.27 -10.18
CA SER A 435 -14.55 34.27 -10.08
C SER A 435 -14.10 35.70 -10.40
N ARG A 436 -12.79 35.97 -10.42
CA ARG A 436 -12.24 37.27 -10.84
C ARG A 436 -12.18 37.43 -12.36
N PHE A 437 -12.22 36.35 -13.13
CA PHE A 437 -12.15 36.38 -14.60
C PHE A 437 -13.52 36.34 -15.29
N VAL A 438 -14.60 36.07 -14.55
CA VAL A 438 -15.97 35.93 -15.11
C VAL A 438 -16.86 37.13 -14.73
N ARG A 439 -16.28 38.30 -14.46
CA ARG A 439 -17.02 39.57 -14.54
C ARG A 439 -16.52 40.34 -15.76
N VAL A 440 -17.14 40.07 -16.90
CA VAL A 440 -17.30 41.02 -18.00
C VAL A 440 -18.80 41.16 -18.21
#